data_AF-A0A932PGU6-F1
#
_entry.id   AF-A0A932PGU6-F1
#
_cell.length_a   1.000
_cell.length_b   1.000
_cell.length_c   1.000
_cell.angle_alpha   90.00
_cell.angle_beta   90.00
_cell.angle_gamma   90.00
#
_symmetry.space_group_name_H-M   'P 1'
#
loop_
_entity.id
_entity.type
_entity.pdbx_description
1 polymer ?
#
loop_
_entity_poly.entity_id
_entity_poly.type
_entity_poly.pdbx_seq_one_letter_code
_entity_poly.pdbx_strand_id
1 'polypeptide(L)'
;KIEMKWHRVLTEVLGNDRDGVTGVRLRSTVDDTAEELAASGMFCAIGHTPNTDFLQGQLELDDKGYIKWVQMQRTFTSIEGVFAAGDVADNYYRQAVTAAGTGCMAALDAERWLAAKGFAH
;
A
#
# COMPACT_ATOMS: atom_id res chain seq x y z
N LYS A 1 -16.71 -10.22 21.58
CA LYS A 1 -17.24 -8.87 21.89
C LYS A 1 -16.24 -7.86 21.34
N ILE A 2 -16.68 -6.79 20.67
CA ILE A 2 -15.80 -5.71 20.18
C ILE A 2 -16.01 -4.50 21.10
N GLU A 3 -14.93 -3.85 21.51
CA GLU A 3 -14.95 -2.59 22.25
C GLU A 3 -14.23 -1.51 21.46
N MET A 4 -14.90 -0.39 21.23
CA MET A 4 -14.33 0.77 20.55
C MET A 4 -13.77 1.74 21.58
N LYS A 5 -12.48 2.05 21.49
CA LYS A 5 -11.80 3.08 22.29
C LYS A 5 -11.67 4.37 21.46
N TRP A 6 -12.69 5.23 21.52
CA TRP A 6 -12.68 6.52 20.84
C TRP A 6 -11.71 7.51 21.49
N HIS A 7 -11.24 8.50 20.72
CA HIS A 7 -10.33 9.54 21.20
C HIS A 7 -9.05 9.01 21.85
N ARG A 8 -8.58 7.85 21.40
CA ARG A 8 -7.35 7.23 21.85
C ARG A 8 -6.35 7.13 20.71
N VAL A 9 -5.10 7.42 21.01
CA VAL A 9 -3.96 7.16 20.12
C VAL A 9 -3.03 6.16 20.79
N LEU A 10 -2.49 5.24 19.99
CA LEU A 10 -1.45 4.32 20.45
C LEU A 10 -0.15 5.10 20.68
N THR A 11 0.42 4.98 21.88
CA THR A 11 1.71 5.60 22.21
C THR A 11 2.82 4.58 22.37
N GLU A 12 2.50 3.36 22.79
CA GLU A 12 3.50 2.30 22.98
C GLU A 12 2.88 0.92 22.78
N VAL A 13 3.64 0.01 22.17
CA VAL A 13 3.36 -1.43 22.15
C VAL A 13 4.18 -2.05 23.27
N LEU A 14 3.50 -2.62 24.27
CA LEU A 14 4.13 -3.23 25.43
C LEU A 14 4.53 -4.67 25.11
N GLY A 15 5.70 -5.08 25.55
CA GLY A 15 6.24 -6.40 25.25
C GLY A 15 7.76 -6.42 25.15
N ASN A 16 8.29 -7.56 24.72
CA ASN A 16 9.71 -7.74 24.41
C ASN A 16 9.88 -8.89 23.40
N ASP A 17 11.10 -9.09 22.90
CA ASP A 17 11.39 -10.10 21.87
C ASP A 17 11.07 -11.54 22.31
N ARG A 18 11.11 -11.83 23.61
CA ARG A 18 10.83 -13.15 24.17
C ARG A 18 9.33 -13.41 24.30
N ASP A 19 8.59 -12.44 24.81
CA ASP A 19 7.19 -12.61 25.19
C ASP A 19 6.20 -12.12 24.11
N GLY A 20 6.70 -11.41 23.09
CA GLY A 20 5.89 -10.76 22.08
C GLY A 20 5.10 -9.59 22.66
N VAL A 21 3.95 -9.27 22.03
CA VAL A 21 3.05 -8.20 22.49
C VAL A 21 2.30 -8.68 23.73
N THR A 22 2.37 -7.90 24.81
CA THR A 22 1.63 -8.14 26.06
C THR A 22 0.54 -7.11 26.31
N GLY A 23 0.61 -5.97 25.61
CA GLY A 23 -0.44 -4.97 25.65
C GLY A 23 -0.11 -3.74 24.82
N VAL A 24 -0.94 -2.73 24.96
CA VAL A 24 -0.76 -1.42 24.34
C VAL A 24 -1.01 -0.32 25.36
N ARG A 25 -0.24 0.76 25.27
CA ARG A 25 -0.53 2.00 25.98
C ARG A 25 -1.23 2.97 25.04
N LEU A 26 -2.39 3.43 25.47
CA LEU A 26 -3.22 4.40 24.76
C LEU A 26 -3.21 5.73 25.50
N ARG A 27 -3.19 6.83 24.77
CA ARG A 27 -3.33 8.18 25.30
C ARG A 27 -4.60 8.83 24.79
N SER A 28 -5.32 9.53 25.65
CA SER A 28 -6.45 10.38 25.29
C SER A 28 -6.02 11.52 24.38
N THR A 29 -6.78 11.79 23.33
CA THR A 29 -6.61 13.02 22.54
C THR A 29 -7.37 14.22 23.13
N VAL A 30 -8.07 14.04 24.26
CA VAL A 30 -8.91 15.07 24.90
C VAL A 30 -8.23 15.66 26.13
N ASP A 31 -7.65 14.80 26.98
CA ASP A 31 -7.12 15.17 28.30
C ASP A 31 -5.76 14.53 28.61
N ASP A 32 -5.10 13.97 27.61
CA ASP A 32 -3.80 13.28 27.71
C ASP A 32 -3.74 12.10 28.72
N THR A 33 -4.87 11.64 29.26
CA THR A 33 -4.89 10.49 30.17
C THR A 33 -4.39 9.22 29.48
N ALA A 34 -3.59 8.42 30.20
CA ALA A 34 -3.08 7.15 29.70
C ALA A 34 -3.91 5.96 30.22
N GLU A 35 -4.14 4.97 29.38
CA GLU A 35 -4.67 3.66 29.77
C GLU A 35 -3.82 2.54 29.15
N GLU A 36 -3.65 1.44 29.88
CA GLU A 36 -3.01 0.24 29.36
C GLU A 36 -4.07 -0.84 29.11
N LEU A 37 -3.97 -1.48 27.95
CA LEU A 37 -4.86 -2.57 27.55
C LEU A 37 -4.03 -3.82 27.30
N ALA A 38 -4.30 -4.86 28.09
CA ALA A 38 -3.68 -6.18 27.89
C ALA A 38 -4.15 -6.78 26.54
N ALA A 39 -3.19 -7.19 25.72
CA ALA A 39 -3.44 -7.76 24.40
C ALA A 39 -2.25 -8.62 23.97
N SER A 40 -2.52 -9.74 23.29
CA SER A 40 -1.46 -10.61 22.76
C SER A 40 -1.02 -10.25 21.34
N GLY A 41 -1.58 -9.18 20.76
CA GLY A 41 -1.31 -8.75 19.40
C GLY A 41 -1.90 -7.37 19.09
N MET A 42 -1.23 -6.65 18.19
CA MET A 42 -1.64 -5.35 17.69
C MET A 42 -1.60 -5.39 16.16
N PHE A 43 -2.65 -4.89 15.52
CA PHE A 43 -2.74 -4.78 14.07
C PHE A 43 -2.94 -3.32 13.68
N CYS A 44 -2.08 -2.79 12.82
CA CYS A 44 -2.19 -1.43 12.32
C CYS A 44 -3.00 -1.41 11.02
N ALA A 45 -4.11 -0.67 10.99
CA ALA A 45 -5.02 -0.59 9.85
C ALA A 45 -5.26 0.87 9.41
N ILE A 46 -4.18 1.63 9.19
CA ILE A 46 -4.21 3.07 8.87
C ILE A 46 -4.22 3.39 7.36
N GLY A 47 -4.36 2.38 6.51
CA GLY A 47 -4.21 2.52 5.06
C GLY A 47 -2.80 2.17 4.60
N HIS A 48 -2.50 2.41 3.32
CA HIS A 48 -1.20 2.15 2.70
C HIS A 48 -0.80 3.39 1.90
N THR A 49 0.48 3.76 1.96
CA THR A 49 1.05 4.79 1.10
C THR A 49 1.81 4.08 -0.02
N PRO A 50 1.40 4.21 -1.29
CA PRO A 50 2.14 3.65 -2.40
C PRO A 50 3.50 4.35 -2.55
N ASN A 51 4.54 3.61 -2.94
CA ASN A 51 5.89 4.17 -3.10
C ASN A 51 6.05 4.90 -4.44
N THR A 52 5.41 6.07 -4.57
CA THR A 52 5.37 6.86 -5.81
C THR A 52 6.07 8.22 -5.70
N ASP A 53 6.51 8.62 -4.51
CA ASP A 53 7.14 9.93 -4.25
C ASP A 53 8.35 10.20 -5.15
N PHE A 54 9.13 9.16 -5.46
CA PHE A 54 10.33 9.28 -6.31
C PHE A 54 10.03 9.68 -7.75
N LEU A 55 8.77 9.53 -8.21
CA LEU A 55 8.34 9.88 -9.56
C LEU A 55 8.16 11.39 -9.75
N GLN A 56 8.07 12.15 -8.65
CA GLN A 56 7.97 13.62 -8.65
C GLN A 56 6.87 14.17 -9.59
N GLY A 57 5.72 13.48 -9.64
CA GLY A 57 4.56 13.89 -10.43
C GLY A 57 4.66 13.65 -11.94
N GLN A 58 5.67 12.90 -12.41
CA GLN A 58 5.81 12.57 -13.83
C GLN A 58 4.70 11.64 -14.34
N LEU A 59 4.13 10.79 -13.47
CA LEU A 59 3.02 9.92 -13.79
C LEU A 59 1.73 10.44 -13.16
N GLU A 60 0.61 10.24 -13.85
CA GLU A 60 -0.70 10.51 -13.28
C GLU A 60 -1.00 9.53 -12.14
N LEU A 61 -1.36 10.10 -10.99
CA LEU A 61 -1.76 9.36 -9.80
C LEU A 61 -3.26 9.53 -9.53
N ASP A 62 -3.86 8.59 -8.82
CA ASP A 62 -5.18 8.77 -8.21
C ASP A 62 -5.13 9.64 -6.95
N ASP A 63 -6.31 9.95 -6.42
CA ASP A 63 -6.45 10.81 -5.23
C ASP A 63 -5.82 10.18 -3.97
N LYS A 64 -5.41 8.91 -4.05
CA LYS A 64 -4.72 8.15 -2.99
C LYS A 64 -3.23 7.95 -3.27
N GLY A 65 -2.70 8.51 -4.37
CA GLY A 65 -1.29 8.45 -4.74
C GLY A 65 -0.87 7.22 -5.54
N TYR A 66 -1.79 6.35 -5.96
CA TYR A 66 -1.50 5.16 -6.77
C TYR A 66 -1.37 5.52 -8.24
N ILE A 67 -0.49 4.85 -8.99
CA ILE A 67 -0.33 5.09 -10.43
C ILE A 67 -1.61 4.69 -11.16
N LYS A 68 -2.16 5.60 -11.97
CA LYS A 68 -3.35 5.33 -12.78
C LYS A 68 -3.00 4.50 -14.01
N TRP A 69 -3.75 3.42 -14.21
CA TRP A 69 -3.84 2.78 -15.52
C TRP A 69 -4.77 3.57 -16.43
N VAL A 70 -4.26 4.00 -17.59
CA VAL A 70 -5.03 4.81 -18.55
C VAL A 70 -5.89 3.95 -19.47
N GLN A 71 -5.68 2.64 -19.49
CA GLN A 71 -6.42 1.70 -20.31
C GLN A 71 -6.86 0.48 -19.49
N MET A 72 -8.16 0.15 -19.58
CA MET A 72 -8.74 -1.00 -18.89
C MET A 72 -8.04 -2.30 -19.32
N GLN A 73 -7.72 -3.17 -18.34
CA GLN A 73 -7.06 -4.47 -18.57
C GLN A 73 -5.67 -4.38 -19.23
N ARG A 74 -5.02 -3.22 -19.14
CA ARG A 74 -3.62 -3.00 -19.55
C ARG A 74 -2.88 -2.28 -18.43
N THR A 75 -1.56 -2.34 -18.48
CA THR A 75 -0.68 -1.77 -17.44
C THR A 75 -0.10 -0.41 -17.83
N PHE A 76 -0.62 0.19 -18.90
CA PHE A 76 -0.16 1.48 -19.42
C PHE A 76 -0.42 2.61 -18.43
N THR A 77 0.59 3.47 -18.26
CA THR A 77 0.49 4.70 -17.46
C THR A 77 0.21 5.91 -18.35
N SER A 78 0.24 7.12 -17.79
CA SER A 78 0.11 8.37 -18.55
C SER A 78 1.29 8.67 -19.48
N ILE A 79 2.43 7.99 -19.30
CA ILE A 79 3.59 8.14 -20.19
C ILE A 79 3.74 6.89 -21.06
N GLU A 80 3.82 7.10 -22.37
CA GLU A 80 4.07 6.03 -23.34
C GLU A 80 5.41 5.33 -23.05
N GLY A 81 5.40 4.00 -23.02
CA GLY A 81 6.58 3.19 -22.70
C GLY A 81 6.85 3.02 -21.20
N VAL A 82 6.00 3.58 -20.34
CA VAL A 82 6.03 3.36 -18.88
C VAL A 82 4.81 2.54 -18.45
N PHE A 83 5.08 1.46 -17.71
CA PHE A 83 4.10 0.47 -17.27
C PHE A 83 4.12 0.36 -15.75
N ALA A 84 2.97 0.10 -15.13
CA ALA A 84 2.86 -0.06 -13.68
C ALA A 84 2.16 -1.39 -13.31
N ALA A 85 2.70 -2.10 -12.32
CA ALA A 85 2.20 -3.39 -11.86
C ALA A 85 2.32 -3.54 -10.35
N GLY A 86 1.49 -4.39 -9.77
CA GLY A 86 1.43 -4.62 -8.32
C GLY A 86 0.80 -3.48 -7.54
N ASP A 87 1.03 -3.49 -6.24
CA ASP A 87 0.37 -2.60 -5.27
C ASP A 87 0.57 -1.12 -5.54
N VAL A 88 1.57 -0.70 -6.32
CA VAL A 88 1.76 0.71 -6.71
C VAL A 88 0.62 1.23 -7.61
N ALA A 89 -0.10 0.33 -8.28
CA ALA A 89 -1.25 0.62 -9.14
C ALA A 89 -2.55 -0.11 -8.70
N ASP A 90 -2.48 -1.02 -7.74
CA ASP A 90 -3.63 -1.75 -7.19
C ASP A 90 -3.97 -1.27 -5.77
N ASN A 91 -4.95 -0.38 -5.68
CA ASN A 91 -5.46 0.13 -4.40
C ASN A 91 -6.56 -0.76 -3.77
N TYR A 92 -6.95 -1.86 -4.43
CA TYR A 92 -8.10 -2.67 -4.05
C TYR A 92 -7.70 -4.05 -3.52
N TYR A 93 -7.06 -4.90 -4.35
CA TYR A 93 -6.81 -6.30 -3.98
C TYR A 93 -5.57 -6.46 -3.10
N ARG A 94 -4.42 -5.86 -3.48
CA ARG A 94 -3.16 -5.88 -2.70
C ARG A 94 -2.75 -7.28 -2.25
N GLN A 95 -2.78 -8.23 -3.18
CA GLN A 95 -2.41 -9.62 -2.93
C GLN A 95 -1.17 -9.97 -3.76
N ALA A 96 -0.29 -10.80 -3.20
CA ALA A 96 0.89 -11.28 -3.92
C ALA A 96 0.54 -11.93 -5.28
N VAL A 97 -0.58 -12.67 -5.36
CA VAL A 97 -1.03 -13.30 -6.61
C VAL A 97 -1.55 -12.30 -7.64
N THR A 98 -2.24 -11.23 -7.22
CA THR A 98 -2.71 -10.19 -8.14
C THR A 98 -1.54 -9.33 -8.62
N ALA A 99 -0.57 -9.06 -7.74
CA ALA A 99 0.67 -8.38 -8.09
C ALA A 99 1.51 -9.21 -9.10
N ALA A 100 1.65 -10.51 -8.89
CA ALA A 100 2.31 -11.39 -9.85
C ALA A 100 1.61 -11.40 -11.22
N GLY A 101 0.27 -11.45 -11.24
CA GLY A 101 -0.53 -11.39 -12.46
C GLY A 101 -0.31 -10.09 -13.25
N THR A 102 -0.43 -8.94 -12.57
CA THR A 102 -0.18 -7.62 -13.19
C THR A 102 1.28 -7.43 -13.60
N GLY A 103 2.24 -8.03 -12.90
CA GLY A 103 3.65 -8.06 -13.29
C GLY A 103 3.87 -8.79 -14.62
N CYS A 104 3.21 -9.94 -14.82
CA CYS A 104 3.21 -10.64 -16.10
C CYS A 104 2.57 -9.80 -17.21
N MET A 105 1.45 -9.13 -16.92
CA MET A 105 0.81 -8.22 -17.87
C MET A 105 1.73 -7.08 -18.29
N ALA A 106 2.43 -6.44 -17.34
CA ALA A 106 3.37 -5.36 -17.64
C ALA A 106 4.57 -5.82 -18.47
N ALA A 107 5.07 -7.03 -18.23
CA ALA A 107 6.13 -7.61 -19.05
C ALA A 107 5.69 -7.79 -20.51
N LEU A 108 4.50 -8.35 -20.73
CA LEU A 108 3.95 -8.58 -22.08
C LEU A 108 3.56 -7.27 -22.78
N ASP A 109 3.04 -6.29 -22.03
CA ASP A 109 2.72 -4.95 -22.54
C ASP A 109 4.00 -4.23 -22.98
N ALA A 110 5.08 -4.31 -22.18
CA ALA A 110 6.39 -3.76 -22.52
C ALA A 110 7.02 -4.45 -23.73
N GLU A 111 6.98 -5.79 -23.78
CA GLU A 111 7.48 -6.58 -24.92
C GLU A 111 6.81 -6.16 -26.23
N ARG A 112 5.47 -6.09 -26.23
CA ARG A 112 4.69 -5.69 -27.42
C ARG A 112 4.98 -4.25 -27.83
N TRP A 113 5.14 -3.36 -26.85
CA TRP A 113 5.49 -1.97 -27.12
C TRP A 113 6.88 -1.87 -27.76
N LEU A 114 7.88 -2.59 -27.24
CA LEU A 114 9.23 -2.63 -27.82
C LEU A 114 9.22 -3.18 -29.25
N ALA A 115 8.47 -4.27 -29.51
CA ALA A 115 8.32 -4.83 -30.84
C ALA A 115 7.67 -3.84 -31.82
N ALA A 116 6.59 -3.16 -31.40
CA ALA A 116 5.92 -2.15 -32.23
C ALA A 116 6.80 -0.93 -32.54
N LYS A 117 7.79 -0.62 -31.69
CA LYS A 117 8.78 0.44 -31.93
C LYS A 117 10.00 -0.02 -32.74
N GLY A 118 10.08 -1.31 -33.09
CA GLY A 118 11.21 -1.89 -33.82
C GLY A 118 12.45 -2.15 -32.96
N PHE A 119 12.29 -2.22 -31.63
CA PHE A 119 13.37 -2.54 -30.69
C PHE A 119 13.48 -4.03 -30.37
N ALA A 120 12.46 -4.83 -30.69
CA ALA A 120 12.52 -6.29 -30.60
C ALA A 120 12.69 -6.90 -32.01
N HIS A 121 13.58 -7.89 -32.11
CA HIS A 121 13.84 -8.66 -33.33
C HIS A 121 12.74 -9.67 -33.64
#